data_AF-A0A0A9Y593-F1
#
_entry.id   AF-A0A0A9Y593-F1
#
_cell.length_a   1.000
_cell.length_b   1.000
_cell.length_c   1.000
_cell.angle_alpha   90.00
_cell.angle_beta   90.00
_cell.angle_gamma   90.00
#
_symmetry.space_group_name_H-M   'P 1'
#
loop_
_entity.id
_entity.type
_entity.pdbx_description
1 polymer ?
#
loop_
_entity_poly.entity_id
_entity_poly.type
_entity_poly.pdbx_seq_one_letter_code
_entity_poly.pdbx_strand_id
1 'polypeptide(L)'
;MTALKKKSCCWTTMRHSQQLRLRFLGTIYVCAWCSSGSLEGSKAMSVSAPCAINAEIDRESEESVGPSPKREVPTLDLSSQDWQSVSCMTDSTEQSAPINFDMSNRAKLPRGIEQIRPHLEKVDNVPLLVSLFTDCTPSTTLEMIEIMQDYGEIVCVMGSSANADNSSIFLKANTSVSVEPLYPQVCQQVPVYMQCHDGIAPVQLSQRLNSLPCSVSITRQRPISLFHLIMHARHFMQCLWNCVQFWVCGMVTVSMLQVVTTLIMLPPVFTVGHVMWICCVVLPLVSLTLGHAPLNPQVMQRPAYKVQSSLSIQVSAFVLWCYGGRFLLTLLIVPMVYALVLHSFCADVSPWVTASNRTLHSKLVTLYPVPSEAWGGWEKHHIPYGTAQVIAQTLLVAHLIAVSVGFVHREYLCWRRNPMRNRNWLVACSIISFLQCLYVMYNIAVEESTEYELSIPWIALSLAISSIFLIIVLNEIIKWQEIKANMRYEKRARLDFGTKLGMNSPF
;
A
#
# COMPACT_ATOMS: atom_id res chain seq x y z
N MET A 1 24.57 -21.63 30.83
CA MET A 1 24.47 -22.21 29.47
C MET A 1 23.02 -22.45 28.97
N THR A 2 22.01 -21.90 29.63
CA THR A 2 20.57 -22.12 29.33
C THR A 2 19.80 -20.85 28.92
N ALA A 3 20.49 -19.71 28.76
CA ALA A 3 19.87 -18.44 28.34
C ALA A 3 20.01 -18.13 26.82
N LEU A 4 20.87 -18.87 26.10
CA LEU A 4 21.11 -18.65 24.66
C LEU A 4 20.19 -19.47 23.74
N LYS A 5 19.54 -20.53 24.23
CA LYS A 5 18.63 -21.35 23.40
C LYS A 5 17.23 -20.75 23.20
N LYS A 6 16.76 -19.88 24.11
CA LYS A 6 15.43 -19.24 24.00
C LYS A 6 15.38 -18.10 22.98
N LYS A 7 16.50 -17.40 22.75
CA LYS A 7 16.62 -16.41 21.67
C LYS A 7 16.66 -17.08 20.29
N SER A 8 17.26 -18.26 20.15
CA SER A 8 17.29 -18.95 18.84
C SER A 8 15.91 -19.48 18.42
N CYS A 9 15.08 -19.91 19.37
CA CYS A 9 13.74 -20.43 19.05
C CYS A 9 12.78 -19.33 18.55
N CYS A 10 12.77 -18.14 19.18
CA CYS A 10 11.94 -17.00 18.73
C CYS A 10 12.37 -16.43 17.36
N TRP A 11 13.64 -16.60 16.98
CA TRP A 11 14.18 -16.11 15.70
C TRP A 11 14.00 -17.08 14.53
N THR A 12 13.81 -18.38 14.81
CA THR A 12 13.57 -19.39 13.77
C THR A 12 12.09 -19.45 13.37
N THR A 13 11.17 -19.04 14.25
CA THR A 13 9.72 -18.96 13.97
C THR A 13 9.31 -17.72 13.15
N MET A 14 10.19 -16.71 13.03
CA MET A 14 10.04 -15.55 12.12
C MET A 14 10.27 -15.89 10.63
N ARG A 15 10.53 -17.17 10.32
CA ARG A 15 11.02 -17.63 9.02
C ARG A 15 9.89 -17.85 7.99
N HIS A 16 8.61 -17.86 8.40
CA HIS A 16 7.47 -18.17 7.50
C HIS A 16 6.29 -17.18 7.47
N SER A 17 6.31 -16.06 8.21
CA SER A 17 5.05 -15.47 8.69
C SER A 17 4.84 -13.97 8.54
N GLN A 18 5.08 -13.35 7.37
CA GLN A 18 4.65 -11.95 7.14
C GLN A 18 4.19 -11.69 5.70
N GLN A 19 2.90 -11.90 5.42
CA GLN A 19 2.22 -11.52 4.17
C GLN A 19 0.78 -11.02 4.40
N LEU A 20 0.58 -9.99 5.25
CA LEU A 20 -0.67 -9.22 5.25
C LEU A 20 -0.42 -7.78 4.81
N ARG A 21 -0.53 -7.58 3.49
CA ARG A 21 -1.18 -6.41 2.92
C ARG A 21 -2.15 -6.95 1.88
N LEU A 22 -3.46 -6.87 2.12
CA LEU A 22 -4.47 -7.08 1.10
C LEU A 22 -4.17 -6.06 -0.02
N ARG A 23 -3.65 -6.54 -1.15
CA ARG A 23 -4.32 -7.00 -2.38
C ARG A 23 -4.90 -5.84 -3.17
N PHE A 24 -4.09 -5.34 -4.11
CA PHE A 24 -4.43 -4.91 -5.48
C PHE A 24 -3.16 -4.28 -6.04
N LEU A 25 -2.32 -5.08 -6.69
CA LEU A 25 -1.24 -4.73 -7.64
C LEU A 25 -0.27 -5.90 -7.64
N GLY A 26 -0.52 -6.86 -8.52
CA GLY A 26 0.42 -7.95 -8.75
C GLY A 26 1.62 -7.50 -9.55
N THR A 27 2.51 -8.45 -9.79
CA THR A 27 3.66 -8.29 -10.66
C THR A 27 3.19 -8.09 -12.09
N ILE A 28 3.55 -6.97 -12.71
CA ILE A 28 3.30 -6.76 -14.14
C ILE A 28 4.46 -7.42 -14.87
N TYR A 29 4.22 -8.60 -15.40
CA TYR A 29 5.11 -9.20 -16.39
C TYR A 29 4.78 -8.60 -17.75
N VAL A 30 5.73 -7.88 -18.33
CA VAL A 30 5.62 -7.46 -19.73
C VAL A 30 6.10 -8.63 -20.57
N CYS A 31 5.17 -9.48 -20.97
CA CYS A 31 5.42 -10.52 -21.95
C CYS A 31 5.07 -9.99 -23.33
N ALA A 32 6.03 -10.05 -24.25
CA ALA A 32 5.76 -9.76 -25.65
C ALA A 32 5.22 -11.02 -26.33
N TRP A 33 4.08 -10.89 -26.98
CA TRP A 33 3.42 -11.95 -27.73
C TRP A 33 3.47 -11.56 -29.21
N CYS A 34 4.32 -12.23 -29.98
CA CYS A 34 4.48 -11.92 -31.41
C CYS A 34 3.73 -12.96 -32.25
N SER A 35 2.75 -12.50 -33.03
CA SER A 35 2.17 -13.27 -34.12
C SER A 35 3.00 -12.95 -35.36
N SER A 36 3.86 -13.90 -35.76
CA SER A 36 4.57 -13.91 -37.05
C SER A 36 5.24 -12.58 -37.45
N GLY A 37 6.46 -12.32 -36.98
CA GLY A 37 7.24 -11.14 -37.38
C GLY A 37 8.76 -11.37 -37.30
N SER A 38 9.49 -10.79 -38.27
CA SER A 38 10.95 -10.88 -38.44
C SER A 38 11.73 -10.73 -37.11
N LEU A 39 12.76 -11.57 -36.95
CA LEU A 39 13.64 -11.69 -35.78
C LEU A 39 14.25 -10.36 -35.29
N GLU A 40 14.34 -9.34 -36.15
CA GLU A 40 14.92 -8.03 -35.84
C GLU A 40 14.04 -7.17 -34.92
N GLY A 41 12.71 -7.27 -35.02
CA GLY A 41 11.79 -6.56 -34.13
C GLY A 41 11.86 -7.09 -32.68
N SER A 42 12.14 -8.38 -32.52
CA SER A 42 12.26 -9.06 -31.23
C SER A 42 13.50 -8.63 -30.43
N LYS A 43 14.60 -8.24 -31.09
CA LYS A 43 15.80 -7.74 -30.43
C LYS A 43 15.60 -6.36 -29.80
N ALA A 44 14.92 -5.44 -30.47
CA ALA A 44 14.69 -4.08 -29.95
C ALA A 44 13.76 -4.07 -28.71
N MET A 45 12.76 -4.96 -28.66
CA MET A 45 11.82 -5.07 -27.53
C MET A 45 12.44 -5.79 -26.32
N SER A 46 13.32 -6.76 -26.55
CA SER A 46 14.03 -7.49 -25.47
C SER A 46 15.00 -6.61 -24.69
N VAL A 47 15.52 -5.54 -25.30
CA VAL A 47 16.41 -4.55 -24.66
C VAL A 47 15.63 -3.58 -23.75
N SER A 48 14.30 -3.49 -23.90
CA SER A 48 13.45 -2.59 -23.10
C SER A 48 12.97 -3.19 -21.76
N ALA A 49 13.26 -4.47 -21.51
CA ALA A 49 13.05 -5.11 -20.22
C ALA A 49 14.24 -4.80 -19.30
N PRO A 50 14.07 -4.13 -18.15
CA PRO A 50 15.15 -3.88 -17.21
C PRO A 50 15.45 -5.17 -16.44
N CYS A 51 16.12 -6.12 -17.08
CA CYS A 51 16.72 -7.27 -16.44
C CYS A 51 18.23 -7.05 -16.37
N ALA A 52 18.67 -6.54 -15.22
CA ALA A 52 20.02 -6.66 -14.66
C ALA A 52 21.20 -6.55 -15.66
N ILE A 53 21.63 -5.32 -15.95
CA ILE A 53 23.02 -5.08 -16.37
C ILE A 53 23.69 -4.34 -15.21
N ASN A 54 24.49 -5.07 -14.45
CA ASN A 54 25.57 -4.48 -13.65
C ASN A 54 26.54 -3.83 -14.64
N ALA A 55 26.44 -2.52 -14.83
CA ALA A 55 27.60 -1.75 -15.25
C ALA A 55 28.41 -1.51 -13.96
N GLU A 56 29.38 -2.38 -13.71
CA GLU A 56 30.48 -2.09 -12.80
C GLU A 56 31.19 -0.87 -13.39
N ILE A 57 30.95 0.30 -12.79
CA ILE A 57 31.75 1.50 -13.04
C ILE A 57 32.94 1.38 -12.10
N ASP A 58 34.04 0.87 -12.65
CA ASP A 58 35.35 0.95 -12.01
C ASP A 58 35.66 2.43 -11.71
N ARG A 59 35.94 2.69 -10.44
CA ARG A 59 36.48 3.95 -9.95
C ARG A 59 37.98 3.77 -9.77
N GLU A 60 38.77 4.35 -10.66
CA GLU A 60 40.15 4.75 -10.36
C GLU A 60 40.38 6.23 -10.77
N SER A 61 40.61 7.03 -9.73
CA SER A 61 41.50 8.21 -9.58
C SER A 61 41.75 9.23 -10.73
N GLU A 62 41.45 10.50 -10.39
CA GLU A 62 42.19 11.78 -10.56
C GLU A 62 43.46 11.76 -11.46
N GLU A 63 43.77 12.70 -12.37
CA GLU A 63 43.70 14.17 -12.30
C GLU A 63 44.15 14.82 -13.65
N SER A 64 43.87 16.13 -13.82
CA SER A 64 44.53 17.14 -14.70
C SER A 64 43.93 17.53 -16.07
N VAL A 65 44.13 18.81 -16.40
CA VAL A 65 43.29 19.72 -17.20
C VAL A 65 43.98 20.17 -18.50
N GLY A 66 43.21 20.20 -19.60
CA GLY A 66 43.36 21.12 -20.77
C GLY A 66 44.17 20.61 -21.98
N PRO A 67 44.11 21.29 -23.15
CA PRO A 67 42.96 21.81 -23.90
C PRO A 67 42.84 21.17 -25.31
N SER A 68 41.65 21.24 -25.94
CA SER A 68 41.41 20.88 -27.36
C SER A 68 42.28 21.70 -28.33
N PRO A 69 42.65 21.22 -29.56
CA PRO A 69 41.74 21.43 -30.70
C PRO A 69 41.92 20.54 -31.97
N LYS A 70 40.95 20.72 -32.90
CA LYS A 70 40.94 20.54 -34.39
C LYS A 70 40.60 19.18 -35.04
N ARG A 71 39.42 19.21 -35.68
CA ARG A 71 39.04 18.69 -37.02
C ARG A 71 40.14 17.98 -37.82
N GLU A 72 39.79 16.78 -38.30
CA GLU A 72 40.11 16.32 -39.65
C GLU A 72 39.02 15.35 -40.12
N VAL A 73 38.52 15.62 -41.33
CA VAL A 73 37.59 14.77 -42.09
C VAL A 73 38.43 14.04 -43.13
N PRO A 74 38.37 12.70 -43.21
CA PRO A 74 38.74 11.99 -44.42
C PRO A 74 37.50 11.39 -45.07
N THR A 75 37.22 11.89 -46.27
CA THR A 75 36.44 11.27 -47.33
C THR A 75 37.03 9.91 -47.71
N LEU A 76 36.19 8.89 -47.91
CA LEU A 76 36.57 7.68 -48.64
C LEU A 76 35.38 7.12 -49.41
N ASP A 77 35.70 6.79 -50.66
CA ASP A 77 34.84 6.66 -51.81
C ASP A 77 33.91 5.44 -51.79
N LEU A 78 32.83 5.62 -52.57
CA LEU A 78 31.80 4.66 -52.90
C LEU A 78 32.37 3.46 -53.70
N SER A 79 32.37 2.27 -53.10
CA SER A 79 32.32 1.01 -53.85
C SER A 79 31.02 0.27 -53.51
N SER A 80 30.28 -0.01 -54.57
CA SER A 80 29.02 -0.74 -54.62
C SER A 80 29.18 -2.22 -54.26
N GLN A 81 28.12 -2.76 -53.62
CA GLN A 81 27.84 -4.17 -53.30
C GLN A 81 28.27 -4.62 -51.90
N ASP A 82 27.29 -4.65 -50.98
CA ASP A 82 27.09 -5.72 -49.98
C ASP A 82 25.71 -5.53 -49.31
N TRP A 83 24.66 -5.73 -50.10
CA TRP A 83 23.30 -6.01 -49.60
C TRP A 83 22.97 -7.45 -49.99
N GLN A 84 23.40 -8.42 -49.21
CA GLN A 84 22.91 -9.80 -49.29
C GLN A 84 22.93 -10.42 -47.90
N SER A 85 21.79 -10.36 -47.23
CA SER A 85 21.45 -11.21 -46.09
C SER A 85 21.31 -12.65 -46.58
N VAL A 86 22.33 -13.47 -46.37
CA VAL A 86 22.29 -14.90 -46.67
C VAL A 86 21.49 -15.58 -45.57
N SER A 87 20.19 -15.78 -45.80
CA SER A 87 19.38 -16.72 -45.03
C SER A 87 19.71 -18.14 -45.48
N CYS A 88 20.70 -18.77 -44.85
CA CYS A 88 20.85 -20.22 -44.94
C CYS A 88 20.07 -20.87 -43.80
N MET A 89 18.95 -21.51 -44.14
CA MET A 89 18.45 -22.64 -43.38
C MET A 89 19.54 -23.71 -43.38
N THR A 90 20.14 -23.98 -42.23
CA THR A 90 20.92 -25.20 -42.02
C THR A 90 20.15 -26.11 -41.10
N ASP A 91 19.37 -26.97 -41.71
CA ASP A 91 18.96 -28.26 -41.17
C ASP A 91 20.21 -29.15 -41.19
N SER A 92 21.04 -29.05 -40.15
CA SER A 92 22.24 -29.88 -39.99
C SER A 92 22.59 -29.99 -38.51
N THR A 93 22.01 -31.01 -37.90
CA THR A 93 22.48 -31.65 -36.67
C THR A 93 23.96 -32.01 -36.75
N GLU A 94 24.65 -31.80 -35.64
CA GLU A 94 25.90 -32.47 -35.24
C GLU A 94 27.11 -32.30 -36.17
N GLN A 95 27.93 -31.26 -35.93
CA GLN A 95 29.36 -31.41 -35.58
C GLN A 95 30.14 -30.09 -35.68
N SER A 96 30.98 -29.88 -34.66
CA SER A 96 32.28 -29.19 -34.66
C SER A 96 32.39 -27.83 -33.97
N ALA A 97 32.53 -27.89 -32.64
CA ALA A 97 33.57 -27.16 -31.89
C ALA A 97 33.76 -27.85 -30.52
N PRO A 98 34.95 -28.36 -30.17
CA PRO A 98 35.18 -28.95 -28.85
C PRO A 98 35.52 -27.82 -27.88
N ILE A 99 34.49 -27.12 -27.44
CA ILE A 99 34.57 -26.31 -26.22
C ILE A 99 33.58 -27.00 -25.28
N ASN A 100 34.10 -27.68 -24.26
CA ASN A 100 33.33 -28.19 -23.12
C ASN A 100 32.73 -26.99 -22.37
N PHE A 101 31.74 -26.32 -22.96
CA PHE A 101 30.67 -25.75 -22.17
C PHE A 101 29.83 -26.94 -21.76
N ASP A 102 29.83 -27.22 -20.46
CA ASP A 102 28.92 -28.17 -19.85
C ASP A 102 27.48 -27.66 -20.09
N MET A 103 26.92 -28.05 -21.23
CA MET A 103 25.58 -27.73 -21.72
C MET A 103 24.49 -28.49 -20.94
N SER A 104 24.85 -29.11 -19.81
CA SER A 104 23.93 -29.79 -18.90
C SER A 104 23.03 -28.82 -18.12
N ASN A 105 23.40 -27.53 -18.02
CA ASN A 105 22.71 -26.55 -17.19
C ASN A 105 21.73 -25.63 -17.97
N ARG A 106 21.30 -26.04 -19.17
CA ARG A 106 20.28 -25.30 -19.94
C ARG A 106 18.90 -25.74 -19.47
N ALA A 107 18.16 -24.83 -18.84
CA ALA A 107 16.74 -25.02 -18.55
C ALA A 107 16.01 -25.44 -19.84
N LYS A 108 15.44 -26.66 -19.85
CA LYS A 108 14.66 -27.17 -20.97
C LYS A 108 13.28 -26.52 -20.92
N LEU A 109 13.13 -25.42 -21.65
CA LEU A 109 11.85 -24.75 -21.81
C LEU A 109 10.86 -25.68 -22.55
N PRO A 110 9.60 -25.78 -22.07
CA PRO A 110 8.56 -26.53 -22.75
C PRO A 110 8.29 -25.94 -24.14
N ARG A 111 7.97 -26.79 -25.12
CA ARG A 111 7.56 -26.35 -26.46
C ARG A 111 6.04 -26.47 -26.58
N GLY A 112 5.39 -25.34 -26.85
CA GLY A 112 3.94 -25.26 -26.96
C GLY A 112 3.25 -25.11 -25.60
N ILE A 113 2.03 -24.57 -25.65
CA ILE A 113 1.25 -24.18 -24.48
C ILE A 113 0.83 -25.37 -23.61
N GLU A 114 0.50 -26.51 -24.23
CA GLU A 114 0.06 -27.74 -23.56
C GLU A 114 1.12 -28.30 -22.60
N GLN A 115 2.40 -28.05 -22.88
CA GLN A 115 3.52 -28.54 -22.07
C GLN A 115 3.84 -27.63 -20.88
N ILE A 116 3.26 -26.42 -20.80
CA ILE A 116 3.57 -25.47 -19.73
C ILE A 116 3.01 -25.96 -18.39
N ARG A 117 1.74 -26.36 -18.32
CA ARG A 117 1.14 -26.83 -17.05
C ARG A 117 1.87 -28.04 -16.46
N PRO A 118 2.15 -29.13 -17.23
CA PRO A 118 2.92 -30.26 -16.71
C PRO A 118 4.33 -29.87 -16.25
N HIS A 119 4.97 -28.89 -16.89
CA HIS A 119 6.29 -28.40 -16.48
C HIS A 119 6.23 -27.64 -15.15
N LEU A 120 5.21 -26.80 -14.97
CA LEU A 120 5.01 -26.04 -13.72
C LEU A 120 4.73 -26.93 -12.51
N GLU A 121 4.07 -28.07 -12.71
CA GLU A 121 3.78 -29.03 -11.63
C GLU A 121 4.97 -29.92 -11.27
N LYS A 122 5.78 -30.29 -12.27
CA LYS A 122 6.78 -31.37 -12.13
C LYS A 122 8.23 -30.89 -12.09
N VAL A 123 8.50 -29.69 -12.61
CA VAL A 123 9.86 -29.19 -12.82
C VAL A 123 10.09 -27.90 -12.04
N ASP A 124 9.65 -26.76 -12.59
CA ASP A 124 9.89 -25.45 -12.00
C ASP A 124 8.89 -24.40 -12.51
N ASN A 125 8.97 -23.19 -11.94
CA ASN A 125 8.16 -22.04 -12.33
C ASN A 125 8.81 -21.14 -13.39
N VAL A 126 9.91 -21.57 -14.03
CA VAL A 126 10.64 -20.78 -15.03
C VAL A 126 9.75 -20.35 -16.20
N PRO A 127 8.80 -21.16 -16.72
CA PRO A 127 7.92 -20.71 -17.80
C PRO A 127 7.13 -19.42 -17.49
N LEU A 128 6.84 -19.12 -16.21
CA LEU A 128 6.15 -17.89 -15.81
C LEU A 128 7.07 -16.65 -15.81
N LEU A 129 8.39 -16.86 -15.88
CA LEU A 129 9.42 -15.82 -15.80
C LEU A 129 10.00 -15.45 -17.18
N VAL A 130 9.60 -16.17 -18.24
CA VAL A 130 10.04 -15.92 -19.62
C VAL A 130 9.40 -14.63 -20.13
N SER A 131 10.17 -13.81 -20.83
CA SER A 131 9.73 -12.49 -21.32
C SER A 131 9.16 -12.49 -22.74
N LEU A 132 9.41 -13.53 -23.53
CA LEU A 132 9.07 -13.58 -24.95
C LEU A 132 8.42 -14.91 -25.33
N PHE A 133 7.24 -14.81 -25.95
CA PHE A 133 6.56 -15.90 -26.62
C PHE A 133 6.44 -15.57 -28.11
N THR A 134 6.85 -16.51 -28.97
CA THR A 134 6.81 -16.37 -30.44
C THR A 134 5.80 -17.34 -31.03
N ASP A 135 5.38 -17.07 -32.27
CA ASP A 135 4.44 -17.91 -33.03
C ASP A 135 3.13 -18.18 -32.28
N CYS A 136 2.64 -17.15 -31.61
CA CYS A 136 1.44 -17.23 -30.78
C CYS A 136 0.17 -16.99 -31.60
N THR A 137 -0.84 -17.80 -31.35
CA THR A 137 -2.22 -17.62 -31.83
C THR A 137 -3.09 -17.02 -30.72
N PRO A 138 -4.21 -16.33 -31.03
CA PRO A 138 -5.07 -15.73 -30.01
C PRO A 138 -5.55 -16.73 -28.94
N SER A 139 -5.86 -17.97 -29.34
CA SER A 139 -6.25 -19.05 -28.43
C SER A 139 -5.11 -19.45 -27.48
N THR A 140 -3.89 -19.61 -27.99
CA THR A 140 -2.72 -19.95 -27.15
C THR A 140 -2.36 -18.82 -26.18
N THR A 141 -2.56 -17.55 -26.58
CA THR A 141 -2.36 -16.40 -25.70
C THR A 141 -3.39 -16.38 -24.57
N LEU A 142 -4.66 -16.66 -24.88
CA LEU A 142 -5.71 -16.79 -23.87
C LEU A 142 -5.40 -17.88 -22.84
N GLU A 143 -4.95 -19.04 -23.31
CA GLU A 143 -4.59 -20.16 -22.44
C GLU A 143 -3.39 -19.83 -21.55
N MET A 144 -2.37 -19.14 -22.07
CA MET A 144 -1.25 -18.71 -21.22
C MET A 144 -1.68 -17.68 -20.18
N ILE A 145 -2.55 -16.73 -20.53
CA ILE A 145 -3.09 -15.78 -19.55
C ILE A 145 -3.79 -16.54 -18.41
N GLU A 146 -4.56 -17.57 -18.74
CA GLU A 146 -5.21 -18.42 -17.75
C GLU A 146 -4.20 -19.18 -16.88
N ILE A 147 -3.15 -19.76 -17.48
CA ILE A 147 -2.07 -20.41 -16.71
C ILE A 147 -1.41 -19.41 -15.75
N MET A 148 -1.05 -18.21 -16.22
CA MET A 148 -0.44 -17.20 -15.36
C MET A 148 -1.37 -16.80 -14.19
N GLN A 149 -2.67 -16.69 -14.45
CA GLN A 149 -3.68 -16.39 -13.44
C GLN A 149 -3.85 -17.53 -12.42
N ASP A 150 -3.84 -18.79 -12.86
CA ASP A 150 -3.95 -19.97 -12.00
C ASP A 150 -2.79 -20.05 -10.99
N TYR A 151 -1.59 -19.62 -11.41
CA TYR A 151 -0.41 -19.56 -10.54
C TYR A 151 -0.28 -18.24 -9.75
N GLY A 152 -1.34 -17.43 -9.72
CA GLY A 152 -1.46 -16.25 -8.86
C GLY A 152 -0.72 -15.00 -9.36
N GLU A 153 -0.34 -14.95 -10.64
CA GLU A 153 0.18 -13.75 -11.28
C GLU A 153 -0.97 -12.86 -11.78
N ILE A 154 -0.76 -11.54 -11.72
CA ILE A 154 -1.74 -10.55 -12.21
C ILE A 154 -1.29 -10.08 -13.59
N VAL A 155 -2.04 -10.47 -14.61
CA VAL A 155 -1.67 -10.26 -16.00
C VAL A 155 -2.23 -8.94 -16.52
N CYS A 156 -1.34 -8.07 -17.00
CA CYS A 156 -1.69 -6.85 -17.73
C CYS A 156 -1.41 -7.07 -19.22
N VAL A 157 -2.44 -7.04 -20.06
CA VAL A 157 -2.27 -7.18 -21.52
C VAL A 157 -2.25 -5.80 -22.18
N MET A 158 -1.28 -5.59 -23.06
CA MET A 158 -1.22 -4.41 -23.92
C MET A 158 -1.29 -4.88 -25.37
N GLY A 159 -2.23 -4.33 -26.14
CA GLY A 159 -2.45 -4.80 -27.51
C GLY A 159 -3.03 -3.72 -28.42
N SER A 160 -2.96 -3.97 -29.72
CA SER A 160 -3.53 -3.08 -30.74
C SER A 160 -5.05 -3.03 -30.64
N SER A 161 -5.62 -1.83 -30.61
CA SER A 161 -7.06 -1.57 -30.73
C SER A 161 -7.60 -1.87 -32.13
N ALA A 162 -6.74 -1.89 -33.14
CA ALA A 162 -7.16 -2.14 -34.52
C ALA A 162 -7.41 -3.62 -34.82
N ASN A 163 -6.92 -4.54 -33.98
CA ASN A 163 -7.13 -5.97 -34.16
C ASN A 163 -8.34 -6.44 -33.33
N ALA A 164 -9.35 -7.01 -33.99
CA ALA A 164 -10.56 -7.51 -33.33
C ALA A 164 -10.29 -8.75 -32.47
N ASP A 165 -9.32 -9.59 -32.86
CA ASP A 165 -8.97 -10.81 -32.11
C ASP A 165 -8.46 -10.50 -30.70
N ASN A 166 -7.87 -9.31 -30.51
CA ASN A 166 -7.38 -8.86 -29.21
C ASN A 166 -8.51 -8.59 -28.22
N SER A 167 -9.76 -8.38 -28.68
CA SER A 167 -10.88 -8.08 -27.79
C SER A 167 -11.14 -9.20 -26.78
N SER A 168 -10.99 -10.46 -27.20
CA SER A 168 -11.16 -11.62 -26.30
C SER A 168 -10.03 -11.71 -25.28
N ILE A 169 -8.80 -11.41 -25.72
CA ILE A 169 -7.60 -11.36 -24.88
C ILE A 169 -7.72 -10.26 -23.81
N PHE A 170 -8.22 -9.09 -24.20
CA PHE A 170 -8.46 -7.97 -23.29
C PHE A 170 -9.48 -8.28 -22.20
N LEU A 171 -10.52 -9.06 -22.52
CA LEU A 171 -11.54 -9.49 -21.56
C LEU A 171 -11.02 -10.54 -20.56
N LYS A 172 -10.09 -11.41 -20.98
CA LYS A 172 -9.52 -12.46 -20.12
C LYS A 172 -8.48 -11.91 -19.13
N ALA A 173 -7.74 -10.88 -19.51
CA ALA A 173 -6.69 -10.28 -18.67
C ALA A 173 -7.26 -9.62 -17.39
N ASN A 174 -6.45 -9.52 -16.32
CA ASN A 174 -6.87 -8.82 -15.10
C ASN A 174 -6.99 -7.30 -15.32
N THR A 175 -6.15 -6.77 -16.20
CA THR A 175 -6.25 -5.41 -16.70
C THR A 175 -5.72 -5.37 -18.13
N SER A 176 -6.35 -4.58 -18.98
CA SER A 176 -5.99 -4.49 -20.39
C SER A 176 -5.83 -3.03 -20.82
N VAL A 177 -4.87 -2.82 -21.70
CA VAL A 177 -4.51 -1.52 -22.27
C VAL A 177 -4.57 -1.64 -23.78
N SER A 178 -5.51 -0.93 -24.41
CA SER A 178 -5.54 -0.83 -25.86
C SER A 178 -4.63 0.29 -26.33
N VAL A 179 -3.93 0.05 -27.43
CA VAL A 179 -3.02 1.02 -28.05
C VAL A 179 -3.49 1.26 -29.47
N GLU A 180 -3.60 2.53 -29.85
CA GLU A 180 -3.79 2.90 -31.25
C GLU A 180 -2.46 2.69 -32.00
N PRO A 181 -2.39 1.74 -32.95
CA PRO A 181 -1.14 1.44 -33.65
C PRO A 181 -0.77 2.56 -34.62
N LEU A 182 0.52 2.65 -34.94
CA LEU A 182 0.95 3.38 -36.12
C LEU A 182 0.68 2.50 -37.34
N TYR A 183 -0.16 2.97 -38.26
CA TYR A 183 -0.38 2.28 -39.52
C TYR A 183 0.86 2.45 -40.41
N PRO A 184 1.29 1.40 -41.13
CA PRO A 184 2.47 1.48 -41.98
C PRO A 184 2.27 2.57 -43.04
N GLN A 185 3.11 3.61 -43.00
CA GLN A 185 3.16 4.69 -43.98
C GLN A 185 4.30 4.52 -44.98
N VAL A 186 4.96 3.35 -44.97
CA VAL A 186 6.18 3.14 -45.75
C VAL A 186 5.80 3.13 -47.24
N CYS A 187 6.32 4.12 -47.97
CA CYS A 187 6.18 4.32 -49.42
C CYS A 187 4.85 4.90 -49.95
N GLN A 188 4.05 5.60 -49.12
CA GLN A 188 2.83 6.28 -49.61
C GLN A 188 2.85 7.78 -49.30
N GLN A 189 2.72 8.62 -50.34
CA GLN A 189 2.61 10.08 -50.20
C GLN A 189 1.18 10.54 -49.88
N VAL A 190 0.22 9.61 -49.87
CA VAL A 190 -1.19 9.86 -49.62
C VAL A 190 -1.53 9.31 -48.23
N PRO A 191 -2.30 10.04 -47.39
CA PRO A 191 -2.74 9.52 -46.11
C PRO A 191 -3.57 8.25 -46.30
N VAL A 192 -3.26 7.20 -45.51
CA VAL A 192 -3.98 5.91 -45.51
C VAL A 192 -5.46 6.08 -45.12
N TYR A 193 -5.80 7.16 -44.41
CA TYR A 193 -7.14 7.46 -43.93
C TYR A 193 -7.57 8.86 -44.34
N MET A 194 -8.80 8.97 -44.86
CA MET A 194 -9.50 10.24 -45.03
C MET A 194 -10.23 10.55 -43.73
N GLN A 195 -9.98 11.72 -43.13
CA GLN A 195 -10.73 12.14 -41.96
C GLN A 195 -12.17 12.46 -42.40
N CYS A 196 -13.15 11.78 -41.80
CA CYS A 196 -14.55 12.16 -41.98
C CYS A 196 -14.78 13.52 -41.31
N HIS A 197 -15.21 14.50 -42.11
CA HIS A 197 -15.64 15.81 -41.59
C HIS A 197 -17.01 15.73 -40.91
N ASP A 198 -17.86 14.81 -41.36
CA ASP A 198 -19.20 14.58 -40.83
C ASP A 198 -19.31 13.16 -40.25
N GLY A 199 -18.93 12.99 -38.97
CA GLY A 199 -19.18 11.77 -38.19
C GLY A 199 -17.95 10.96 -37.78
N ILE A 200 -18.20 9.83 -37.10
CA ILE A 200 -17.16 8.93 -36.60
C ILE A 200 -16.73 8.00 -37.75
N ALA A 201 -15.44 8.02 -38.09
CA ALA A 201 -14.93 7.12 -39.12
C ALA A 201 -15.11 5.64 -38.71
N PRO A 202 -15.46 4.71 -39.62
CA PRO A 202 -15.67 3.30 -39.30
C PRO A 202 -14.49 2.63 -38.57
N VAL A 203 -13.26 3.05 -38.91
CA VAL A 203 -12.02 2.58 -38.26
C VAL A 203 -11.95 3.05 -36.81
N GLN A 204 -12.31 4.31 -36.54
CA GLN A 204 -12.35 4.84 -35.18
C GLN A 204 -13.45 4.16 -34.36
N LEU A 205 -14.60 3.86 -34.98
CA LEU A 205 -15.66 3.10 -34.33
C LEU A 205 -15.18 1.69 -33.99
N SER A 206 -14.57 0.98 -34.93
CA SER A 206 -14.01 -0.36 -34.70
C SER A 206 -12.96 -0.36 -33.59
N GLN A 207 -12.00 0.57 -33.61
CA GLN A 207 -11.01 0.72 -32.54
C GLN A 207 -11.65 0.96 -31.18
N ARG A 208 -12.67 1.83 -31.10
CA ARG A 208 -13.40 2.09 -29.86
C ARG A 208 -14.10 0.84 -29.35
N LEU A 209 -14.80 0.11 -30.23
CA LEU A 209 -15.48 -1.14 -29.89
C LEU A 209 -14.50 -2.20 -29.38
N ASN A 210 -13.38 -2.39 -30.07
CA ASN A 210 -12.34 -3.33 -29.66
C ASN A 210 -11.66 -2.94 -28.33
N SER A 211 -11.65 -1.65 -27.99
CA SER A 211 -11.08 -1.13 -26.74
C SER A 211 -12.06 -1.05 -25.56
N LEU A 212 -13.35 -1.33 -25.77
CA LEU A 212 -14.34 -1.37 -24.68
C LEU A 212 -13.95 -2.24 -23.47
N PRO A 213 -13.33 -3.42 -23.64
CA PRO A 213 -12.90 -4.22 -22.49
C PRO A 213 -11.67 -3.66 -21.76
N CYS A 214 -10.99 -2.65 -22.30
CA CYS A 214 -9.75 -2.13 -21.74
C CYS A 214 -9.99 -1.09 -20.64
N SER A 215 -9.21 -1.19 -19.56
CA SER A 215 -9.18 -0.20 -18.48
C SER A 215 -8.64 1.15 -18.96
N VAL A 216 -7.69 1.13 -19.91
CA VAL A 216 -7.01 2.31 -20.44
C VAL A 216 -6.87 2.19 -21.94
N SER A 217 -7.20 3.26 -22.67
CA SER A 217 -7.01 3.36 -24.11
C SER A 217 -6.01 4.47 -24.42
N ILE A 218 -4.86 4.08 -24.98
CA ILE A 218 -3.80 4.99 -25.40
C ILE A 218 -4.02 5.34 -26.87
N THR A 219 -4.44 6.57 -27.10
CA THR A 219 -4.60 7.15 -28.44
C THR A 219 -3.36 7.95 -28.82
N ARG A 220 -3.15 8.15 -30.13
CA ARG A 220 -2.01 8.90 -30.65
C ARG A 220 -1.98 10.36 -30.18
N GLN A 221 -3.15 10.94 -29.92
CA GLN A 221 -3.30 12.32 -29.46
C GLN A 221 -2.97 12.49 -27.96
N ARG A 222 -3.01 11.41 -27.18
CA ARG A 222 -2.75 11.41 -25.74
C ARG A 222 -1.83 10.24 -25.37
N PRO A 223 -0.53 10.33 -25.67
CA PRO A 223 0.42 9.32 -25.23
C PRO A 223 0.56 9.38 -23.71
N ILE A 224 0.12 8.34 -23.02
CA ILE A 224 0.28 8.18 -21.58
C ILE A 224 1.44 7.21 -21.35
N SER A 225 2.47 7.62 -20.61
CA SER A 225 3.54 6.71 -20.24
C SER A 225 3.04 5.70 -19.20
N LEU A 226 3.06 4.41 -19.55
CA LEU A 226 2.65 3.32 -18.65
C LEU A 226 3.43 3.32 -17.34
N PHE A 227 4.72 3.66 -17.38
CA PHE A 227 5.55 3.77 -16.19
C PHE A 227 4.98 4.77 -15.17
N HIS A 228 4.65 6.00 -15.59
CA HIS A 228 4.07 7.00 -14.68
C HIS A 228 2.68 6.59 -14.20
N LEU A 229 1.86 5.97 -15.06
CA LEU A 229 0.55 5.47 -14.66
C LEU A 229 0.66 4.41 -13.56
N ILE A 230 1.55 3.43 -13.72
CA ILE A 230 1.79 2.37 -12.74
C ILE A 230 2.37 2.97 -11.45
N MET A 231 3.31 3.92 -11.56
CA MET A 231 3.89 4.62 -10.41
C MET A 231 2.81 5.35 -9.60
N HIS A 232 1.93 6.10 -10.25
CA HIS A 232 0.81 6.79 -9.61
C HIS A 232 -0.18 5.81 -8.97
N ALA A 233 -0.55 4.74 -9.69
CA ALA A 233 -1.48 3.72 -9.18
C ALA A 233 -0.92 3.02 -7.93
N ARG A 234 0.37 2.64 -7.94
CA ARG A 234 1.03 2.02 -6.78
C ARG A 234 1.08 2.95 -5.58
N HIS A 235 1.46 4.21 -5.81
CA HIS A 235 1.50 5.20 -4.75
C HIS A 235 0.10 5.49 -4.17
N PHE A 236 -0.91 5.64 -5.04
CA PHE A 236 -2.29 5.85 -4.65
C PHE A 236 -2.81 4.68 -3.81
N MET A 237 -2.59 3.44 -4.28
CA MET A 237 -2.98 2.24 -3.55
C MET A 237 -2.34 2.20 -2.15
N GLN A 238 -1.06 2.52 -2.06
CA GLN A 238 -0.38 2.60 -0.77
C GLN A 238 -1.01 3.64 0.18
N CYS A 239 -1.37 4.82 -0.34
CA CYS A 239 -2.02 5.87 0.45
C CYS A 239 -3.44 5.47 0.86
N LEU A 240 -4.20 4.84 -0.05
CA LEU A 240 -5.55 4.33 0.21
C LEU A 240 -5.53 3.30 1.34
N TRP A 241 -4.59 2.36 1.33
CA TRP A 241 -4.46 1.39 2.42
C TRP A 241 -4.09 2.02 3.75
N ASN A 242 -3.26 3.07 3.75
CA ASN A 242 -2.98 3.82 4.99
C ASN A 242 -4.25 4.50 5.53
N CYS A 243 -5.06 5.09 4.65
CA CYS A 243 -6.36 5.68 4.98
C CYS A 243 -7.31 4.63 5.57
N VAL A 244 -7.56 3.52 4.86
CA VAL A 244 -8.46 2.44 5.29
C VAL A 244 -8.01 1.86 6.63
N GLN A 245 -6.71 1.63 6.81
CA GLN A 245 -6.21 1.08 8.07
C GLN A 245 -6.43 2.01 9.26
N PHE A 246 -6.14 3.31 9.11
CA PHE A 246 -6.41 4.28 10.18
C PHE A 246 -7.92 4.33 10.50
N TRP A 247 -8.78 4.38 9.47
CA TRP A 247 -10.22 4.42 9.64
C TRP A 247 -10.73 3.18 10.39
N VAL A 248 -10.39 1.97 9.94
CA VAL A 248 -10.79 0.72 10.61
C VAL A 248 -10.29 0.66 12.05
N CYS A 249 -9.02 1.00 12.30
CA CYS A 249 -8.47 0.97 13.66
C CYS A 249 -9.15 2.00 14.57
N GLY A 250 -9.47 3.18 14.05
CA GLY A 250 -10.23 4.20 14.78
C GLY A 250 -11.62 3.73 15.17
N MET A 251 -12.38 3.15 14.22
CA MET A 251 -13.72 2.61 14.48
C MET A 251 -13.70 1.48 15.52
N VAL A 252 -12.72 0.57 15.43
CA VAL A 252 -12.52 -0.50 16.41
C VAL A 252 -12.16 0.09 17.78
N THR A 253 -11.34 1.14 17.84
CA THR A 253 -10.95 1.78 19.11
C THR A 253 -12.15 2.42 19.81
N VAL A 254 -13.03 3.13 19.08
CA VAL A 254 -14.25 3.72 19.65
C VAL A 254 -15.15 2.63 20.24
N SER A 255 -15.32 1.52 19.51
CA SER A 255 -16.15 0.39 19.94
C SER A 255 -15.55 -0.33 21.15
N MET A 256 -14.24 -0.61 21.11
CA MET A 256 -13.53 -1.25 22.22
C MET A 256 -13.51 -0.38 23.47
N LEU A 257 -13.46 0.95 23.33
CA LEU A 257 -13.53 1.84 24.48
C LEU A 257 -14.85 1.70 25.23
N GLN A 258 -15.98 1.65 24.52
CA GLN A 258 -17.29 1.44 25.12
C GLN A 258 -17.34 0.09 25.84
N VAL A 259 -16.87 -0.98 25.19
CA VAL A 259 -16.78 -2.32 25.81
C VAL A 259 -15.93 -2.28 27.09
N VAL A 260 -14.72 -1.71 27.03
CA VAL A 260 -13.83 -1.59 28.21
C VAL A 260 -14.52 -0.83 29.34
N THR A 261 -15.22 0.26 29.03
CA THR A 261 -15.90 1.07 30.05
C THR A 261 -17.06 0.31 30.70
N THR A 262 -17.81 -0.48 29.93
CA THR A 262 -18.84 -1.37 30.48
C THR A 262 -18.27 -2.50 31.32
N LEU A 263 -17.10 -3.05 30.95
CA LEU A 263 -16.42 -4.10 31.72
C LEU A 263 -15.90 -3.60 33.07
N ILE A 264 -15.49 -2.33 33.15
CA ILE A 264 -15.08 -1.67 34.40
C ILE A 264 -16.31 -1.18 35.19
N MET A 265 -17.53 -1.41 34.70
CA MET A 265 -18.78 -0.96 35.31
C MET A 265 -18.82 0.57 35.48
N LEU A 266 -18.28 1.31 34.52
CA LEU A 266 -18.42 2.77 34.46
C LEU A 266 -19.74 3.16 33.77
N PRO A 267 -20.28 4.35 34.11
CA PRO A 267 -21.34 4.96 33.32
C PRO A 267 -20.93 5.10 31.84
N PRO A 268 -21.89 5.18 30.90
CA PRO A 268 -21.60 5.26 29.47
C PRO A 268 -20.75 6.49 29.16
N VAL A 269 -19.56 6.28 28.59
CA VAL A 269 -18.58 7.35 28.36
C VAL A 269 -19.00 8.30 27.23
N PHE A 270 -19.72 7.81 26.23
CA PHE A 270 -20.12 8.60 25.07
C PHE A 270 -21.62 8.51 24.83
N THR A 271 -22.19 9.66 24.47
CA THR A 271 -23.55 9.74 23.92
C THR A 271 -23.56 9.33 22.45
N VAL A 272 -24.75 9.06 21.90
CA VAL A 272 -24.93 8.78 20.47
C VAL A 272 -24.37 9.92 19.60
N GLY A 273 -24.59 11.18 20.02
CA GLY A 273 -24.06 12.36 19.32
C GLY A 273 -22.54 12.39 19.27
N HIS A 274 -21.87 12.08 20.39
CA HIS A 274 -20.40 12.01 20.45
C HIS A 274 -19.85 10.92 19.52
N VAL A 275 -20.48 9.76 19.49
CA VAL A 275 -20.08 8.65 18.61
C VAL A 275 -20.30 9.02 17.14
N MET A 276 -21.44 9.61 16.79
CA MET A 276 -21.71 10.08 15.43
C MET A 276 -20.69 11.13 14.99
N TRP A 277 -20.36 12.11 15.86
CA TRP A 277 -19.34 13.11 15.56
C TRP A 277 -17.98 12.46 15.23
N ILE A 278 -17.53 11.51 16.06
CA ILE A 278 -16.24 10.85 15.87
C ILE A 278 -16.25 9.96 14.63
N CYS A 279 -17.28 9.13 14.45
CA CYS A 279 -17.34 8.13 13.39
C CYS A 279 -17.71 8.70 12.01
N CYS A 280 -18.55 9.74 11.95
CA CYS A 280 -19.02 10.31 10.69
C CYS A 280 -18.21 11.54 10.25
N VAL A 281 -17.62 12.30 11.20
CA VAL A 281 -16.87 13.52 10.87
C VAL A 281 -15.38 13.33 11.11
N VAL A 282 -14.96 13.09 12.35
CA VAL A 282 -13.52 13.09 12.72
C VAL A 282 -12.73 12.00 11.99
N LEU A 283 -13.13 10.73 12.12
CA LEU A 283 -12.41 9.61 11.54
C LEU A 283 -12.37 9.64 10.00
N PRO A 284 -13.49 9.85 9.28
CA PRO A 284 -13.46 9.94 7.83
C PRO A 284 -12.63 11.11 7.34
N LEU A 285 -12.78 12.31 7.93
CA LEU A 285 -12.06 13.50 7.48
C LEU A 285 -10.54 13.35 7.67
N VAL A 286 -10.08 12.88 8.84
CA VAL A 286 -8.65 12.60 9.05
C VAL A 286 -8.16 11.52 8.08
N SER A 287 -8.91 10.42 7.91
CA SER A 287 -8.49 9.32 7.05
C SER A 287 -8.31 9.74 5.59
N LEU A 288 -9.26 10.52 5.02
CA LEU A 288 -9.20 10.97 3.62
C LEU A 288 -8.00 11.87 3.34
N THR A 289 -7.56 12.66 4.32
CA THR A 289 -6.37 13.52 4.17
C THR A 289 -5.05 12.74 4.12
N LEU A 290 -5.02 11.52 4.69
CA LEU A 290 -3.88 10.61 4.58
C LEU A 290 -3.72 10.04 3.16
N GLY A 291 -4.80 10.03 2.37
CA GLY A 291 -4.79 9.62 0.96
C GLY A 291 -3.98 10.55 0.05
N HIS A 292 -3.82 11.82 0.45
CA HIS A 292 -3.23 12.88 -0.37
C HIS A 292 -1.73 13.11 -0.11
N ALA A 293 -0.98 12.03 0.18
CA ALA A 293 0.46 12.15 0.38
C ALA A 293 1.19 12.53 -0.92
N PRO A 294 2.31 13.27 -0.85
CA PRO A 294 3.09 13.61 -2.03
C PRO A 294 3.76 12.37 -2.64
N LEU A 295 3.73 12.28 -3.97
CA LEU A 295 4.27 11.17 -4.75
C LEU A 295 5.74 10.89 -4.41
N ASN A 296 6.04 9.63 -4.08
CA ASN A 296 7.41 9.14 -3.93
C ASN A 296 7.79 8.24 -5.12
N PRO A 297 8.75 8.65 -5.98
CA PRO A 297 9.16 7.84 -7.14
C PRO A 297 9.88 6.54 -6.75
N GLN A 298 10.38 6.43 -5.52
CA GLN A 298 11.04 5.21 -5.03
C GLN A 298 10.08 4.01 -4.86
N VAL A 299 8.76 4.22 -4.99
CA VAL A 299 7.75 3.15 -4.95
C VAL A 299 7.97 2.11 -6.04
N MET A 300 8.55 2.49 -7.18
CA MET A 300 8.82 1.56 -8.30
C MET A 300 10.00 0.62 -8.04
N GLN A 301 10.91 0.96 -7.11
CA GLN A 301 12.02 0.07 -6.72
C GLN A 301 11.57 -1.07 -5.82
N ARG A 302 10.30 -1.06 -5.40
CA ARG A 302 9.75 -2.08 -4.53
C ARG A 302 9.17 -3.22 -5.34
N PRO A 303 9.50 -4.46 -4.96
CA PRO A 303 8.89 -5.64 -5.57
C PRO A 303 7.38 -5.62 -5.39
N ALA A 304 6.66 -6.11 -6.40
CA ALA A 304 5.22 -6.34 -6.27
C ALA A 304 4.96 -7.48 -5.29
N TYR A 305 3.82 -7.43 -4.60
CA TYR A 305 3.42 -8.49 -3.70
C TYR A 305 2.72 -9.59 -4.51
N LYS A 306 3.11 -10.85 -4.31
CA LYS A 306 2.36 -11.99 -4.83
C LYS A 306 1.06 -12.17 -4.05
N VAL A 307 0.00 -12.62 -4.71
CA VAL A 307 -1.29 -12.88 -4.06
C VAL A 307 -1.15 -14.15 -3.21
N GLN A 308 -0.84 -14.03 -1.93
CA GLN A 308 -0.89 -15.18 -1.02
C GLN A 308 -2.30 -15.37 -0.47
N SER A 309 -2.84 -16.58 -0.65
CA SER A 309 -4.19 -16.99 -0.25
C SER A 309 -4.31 -17.36 1.23
N SER A 310 -3.21 -17.68 1.92
CA SER A 310 -3.22 -18.18 3.29
C SER A 310 -2.91 -17.09 4.34
N LEU A 311 -3.88 -16.83 5.21
CA LEU A 311 -3.73 -15.94 6.37
C LEU A 311 -3.10 -16.73 7.52
N SER A 312 -1.79 -16.57 7.74
CA SER A 312 -1.14 -17.24 8.87
C SER A 312 -1.46 -16.52 10.19
N ILE A 313 -1.76 -17.29 11.24
CA ILE A 313 -2.13 -16.76 12.56
C ILE A 313 -1.04 -15.85 13.16
N GLN A 314 0.22 -16.13 12.82
CA GLN A 314 1.39 -15.37 13.27
C GLN A 314 1.45 -13.99 12.59
N VAL A 315 1.04 -13.90 11.32
CA VAL A 315 0.94 -12.61 10.60
C VAL A 315 -0.17 -11.77 11.24
N SER A 316 -1.31 -12.39 11.53
CA SER A 316 -2.44 -11.72 12.19
C SER A 316 -2.06 -11.21 13.59
N ALA A 317 -1.30 -11.99 14.36
CA ALA A 317 -0.81 -11.57 15.67
C ALA A 317 0.15 -10.38 15.60
N PHE A 318 1.05 -10.35 14.60
CA PHE A 318 1.95 -9.21 14.37
C PHE A 318 1.18 -7.95 13.95
N VAL A 319 0.21 -8.09 13.05
CA VAL A 319 -0.72 -7.03 12.64
C VAL A 319 -1.46 -6.50 13.88
N LEU A 320 -2.07 -7.38 14.67
CA LEU A 320 -2.78 -7.00 15.88
C LEU A 320 -1.87 -6.28 16.89
N TRP A 321 -0.62 -6.73 17.06
CA TRP A 321 0.35 -6.05 17.91
C TRP A 321 0.71 -4.66 17.40
N CYS A 322 1.05 -4.52 16.11
CA CYS A 322 1.47 -3.25 15.53
C CYS A 322 0.35 -2.22 15.46
N TYR A 323 -0.89 -2.63 15.18
CA TYR A 323 -2.01 -1.70 15.09
C TYR A 323 -2.72 -1.55 16.43
N GLY A 324 -3.02 -2.63 17.14
CA GLY A 324 -3.63 -2.58 18.46
C GLY A 324 -2.76 -1.88 19.50
N GLY A 325 -1.43 -2.09 19.46
CA GLY A 325 -0.50 -1.45 20.38
C GLY A 325 -0.50 0.09 20.31
N ARG A 326 -0.86 0.68 19.16
CA ARG A 326 -0.95 2.14 18.97
C ARG A 326 -2.14 2.76 19.70
N PHE A 327 -3.23 2.02 19.79
CA PHE A 327 -4.49 2.47 20.40
C PHE A 327 -4.68 1.93 21.81
N LEU A 328 -3.88 0.94 22.24
CA LEU A 328 -3.95 0.35 23.58
C LEU A 328 -3.85 1.39 24.69
N LEU A 329 -2.94 2.37 24.53
CA LEU A 329 -2.78 3.44 25.51
C LEU A 329 -4.03 4.33 25.60
N THR A 330 -4.66 4.66 24.46
CA THR A 330 -5.94 5.38 24.43
C THR A 330 -7.05 4.59 25.14
N LEU A 331 -7.09 3.26 24.97
CA LEU A 331 -8.07 2.39 25.63
C LEU A 331 -7.91 2.36 27.17
N LEU A 332 -6.73 2.68 27.70
CA LEU A 332 -6.48 2.71 29.13
C LEU A 332 -6.65 4.11 29.73
N ILE A 333 -6.14 5.14 29.05
CA ILE A 333 -6.09 6.50 29.60
C ILE A 333 -7.45 7.19 29.54
N VAL A 334 -8.22 7.05 28.44
CA VAL A 334 -9.50 7.76 28.30
C VAL A 334 -10.50 7.34 29.41
N PRO A 335 -10.70 6.03 29.70
CA PRO A 335 -11.59 5.62 30.79
C PRO A 335 -11.05 6.03 32.16
N MET A 336 -9.71 6.04 32.34
CA MET A 336 -9.09 6.47 33.58
C MET A 336 -9.31 7.96 33.87
N VAL A 337 -9.12 8.82 32.87
CA VAL A 337 -9.38 10.27 33.00
C VAL A 337 -10.87 10.52 33.24
N TYR A 338 -11.74 9.83 32.50
CA TYR A 338 -13.19 9.92 32.69
C TYR A 338 -13.61 9.52 34.11
N ALA A 339 -13.06 8.42 34.65
CA ALA A 339 -13.33 7.99 36.03
C ALA A 339 -12.85 9.01 37.07
N LEU A 340 -11.68 9.63 36.86
CA LEU A 340 -11.13 10.65 37.77
C LEU A 340 -11.97 11.93 37.77
N VAL A 341 -12.50 12.34 36.62
CA VAL A 341 -13.40 13.49 36.49
C VAL A 341 -14.76 13.20 37.13
N LEU A 342 -15.33 12.01 36.93
CA LEU A 342 -16.56 11.63 37.65
C LEU A 342 -16.35 11.59 39.17
N HIS A 343 -15.19 11.13 39.61
CA HIS A 343 -14.87 11.07 41.03
C HIS A 343 -14.81 12.45 41.69
N SER A 344 -14.34 13.49 41.01
CA SER A 344 -14.32 14.85 41.58
C SER A 344 -15.71 15.40 41.84
N PHE A 345 -16.66 15.15 40.92
CA PHE A 345 -18.04 15.60 41.08
C PHE A 345 -18.84 14.81 42.12
N CYS A 346 -18.35 13.64 42.55
CA CYS A 346 -19.04 12.83 43.56
C CYS A 346 -19.13 13.51 44.94
N ALA A 347 -18.13 14.33 45.28
CA ALA A 347 -18.11 15.10 46.52
C ALA A 347 -19.22 16.17 46.55
N ASP A 348 -19.52 16.78 45.40
CA ASP A 348 -20.51 17.85 45.26
C ASP A 348 -21.94 17.28 45.27
N VAL A 349 -22.13 16.09 44.69
CA VAL A 349 -23.45 15.42 44.62
C VAL A 349 -23.82 14.73 45.94
N SER A 350 -22.84 14.21 46.70
CA SER A 350 -23.09 13.43 47.92
C SER A 350 -22.01 13.63 49.00
N PRO A 351 -22.15 14.65 49.87
CA PRO A 351 -21.13 14.97 50.87
C PRO A 351 -20.93 13.91 51.97
N TRP A 352 -21.84 12.92 52.09
CA TRP A 352 -21.75 11.80 53.06
C TRP A 352 -20.89 10.61 52.60
N VAL A 353 -20.52 10.53 51.32
CA VAL A 353 -19.74 9.39 50.77
C VAL A 353 -18.25 9.47 51.13
N THR A 354 -17.75 10.66 51.48
CA THR A 354 -16.32 10.96 51.74
C THR A 354 -15.76 10.35 53.04
N ALA A 355 -16.61 9.86 53.95
CA ALA A 355 -16.19 9.38 55.28
C ALA A 355 -15.68 7.92 55.31
N SER A 356 -15.89 7.12 54.26
CA SER A 356 -15.55 5.68 54.25
C SER A 356 -14.32 5.36 53.37
N ASN A 357 -13.15 5.87 53.78
CA ASN A 357 -11.87 5.61 53.10
C ASN A 357 -11.18 4.35 53.67
N ARG A 358 -10.88 3.33 52.82
CA ARG A 358 -9.56 2.61 52.80
C ARG A 358 -9.38 1.42 51.83
N THR A 359 -10.28 1.08 50.91
CA THR A 359 -10.01 -0.04 49.95
C THR A 359 -10.31 0.30 48.49
N LEU A 360 -9.62 -0.34 47.54
CA LEU A 360 -9.84 -0.16 46.09
C LEU A 360 -11.30 -0.45 45.69
N HIS A 361 -11.93 -1.41 46.37
CA HIS A 361 -13.35 -1.76 46.21
C HIS A 361 -14.29 -0.62 46.65
N SER A 362 -13.92 0.14 47.69
CA SER A 362 -14.67 1.32 48.14
C SER A 362 -14.58 2.49 47.17
N LYS A 363 -13.50 2.63 46.38
CA LYS A 363 -13.40 3.69 45.36
C LYS A 363 -14.27 3.46 44.12
N LEU A 364 -14.52 2.22 43.72
CA LEU A 364 -15.45 1.95 42.62
C LEU A 364 -16.91 2.26 43.03
N VAL A 365 -17.23 2.07 44.32
CA VAL A 365 -18.50 2.50 44.92
C VAL A 365 -18.62 4.04 44.94
N THR A 366 -17.50 4.78 44.98
CA THR A 366 -17.51 6.26 44.89
C THR A 366 -17.73 6.83 43.48
N LEU A 367 -17.87 6.01 42.43
CA LEU A 367 -18.30 6.53 41.11
C LEU A 367 -19.82 6.65 40.98
N TYR A 368 -20.57 6.07 41.92
CA TYR A 368 -22.03 6.10 41.95
C TYR A 368 -22.47 6.81 43.24
N PRO A 369 -22.70 8.14 43.20
CA PRO A 369 -23.00 8.92 44.41
C PRO A 369 -24.27 8.45 45.13
N VAL A 370 -25.25 7.91 44.39
CA VAL A 370 -26.51 7.41 44.94
C VAL A 370 -26.82 6.01 44.37
N PRO A 371 -26.31 4.92 44.98
CA PRO A 371 -26.43 3.57 44.41
C PRO A 371 -27.87 3.03 44.34
N SER A 372 -28.84 3.68 44.99
CA SER A 372 -30.26 3.32 44.94
C SER A 372 -30.98 3.83 43.68
N GLU A 373 -30.34 4.65 42.86
CA GLU A 373 -30.91 5.24 41.65
C GLU A 373 -30.29 4.69 40.37
N ALA A 374 -30.99 4.80 39.24
CA ALA A 374 -30.47 4.39 37.94
C ALA A 374 -29.16 5.14 37.62
N TRP A 375 -28.18 4.40 37.11
CA TRP A 375 -26.81 4.89 36.88
C TRP A 375 -26.18 5.56 38.12
N GLY A 376 -26.61 5.19 39.33
CA GLY A 376 -26.13 5.73 40.59
C GLY A 376 -26.37 7.23 40.81
N GLY A 377 -27.42 7.80 40.21
CA GLY A 377 -27.84 9.19 40.42
C GLY A 377 -27.40 10.18 39.32
N TRP A 378 -26.62 9.73 38.34
CA TRP A 378 -26.16 10.55 37.20
C TRP A 378 -27.27 10.93 36.21
N GLU A 379 -28.39 10.20 36.21
CA GLU A 379 -29.56 10.54 35.37
C GLU A 379 -30.23 11.84 35.84
N LYS A 380 -30.25 12.10 37.16
CA LYS A 380 -30.77 13.35 37.73
C LYS A 380 -29.75 14.49 37.61
N HIS A 381 -28.47 14.17 37.80
CA HIS A 381 -27.35 15.11 37.73
C HIS A 381 -26.69 15.09 36.35
N HIS A 382 -27.47 15.48 35.33
CA HIS A 382 -27.08 15.38 33.92
C HIS A 382 -25.93 16.32 33.52
N ILE A 383 -25.75 17.44 34.22
CA ILE A 383 -24.71 18.45 33.94
C ILE A 383 -23.30 17.89 34.19
N PRO A 384 -22.90 17.50 35.42
CA PRO A 384 -21.54 16.99 35.68
C PRO A 384 -21.21 15.72 34.90
N TYR A 385 -22.23 14.89 34.65
CA TYR A 385 -22.11 13.72 33.80
C TYR A 385 -21.79 14.11 32.34
N GLY A 386 -22.54 15.05 31.77
CA GLY A 386 -22.30 15.58 30.42
C GLY A 386 -20.91 16.19 30.27
N THR A 387 -20.45 16.95 31.26
CA THR A 387 -19.12 17.59 31.27
C THR A 387 -18.00 16.55 31.26
N ALA A 388 -18.12 15.50 32.07
CA ALA A 388 -17.18 14.38 32.06
C ALA A 388 -17.12 13.70 30.68
N GLN A 389 -18.27 13.50 30.02
CA GLN A 389 -18.34 12.92 28.68
C GLN A 389 -17.68 13.83 27.62
N VAL A 390 -17.90 15.15 27.68
CA VAL A 390 -17.29 16.12 26.76
C VAL A 390 -15.76 16.16 26.91
N ILE A 391 -15.25 16.08 28.14
CA ILE A 391 -13.81 15.99 28.41
C ILE A 391 -13.24 14.69 27.84
N ALA A 392 -13.89 13.54 28.08
CA ALA A 392 -13.46 12.25 27.54
C ALA A 392 -13.48 12.21 26.01
N GLN A 393 -14.52 12.81 25.39
CA GLN A 393 -14.64 12.94 23.93
C GLN A 393 -13.50 13.79 23.37
N THR A 394 -13.22 14.94 23.99
CA THR A 394 -12.14 15.84 23.56
C THR A 394 -10.78 15.16 23.64
N LEU A 395 -10.54 14.42 24.72
CA LEU A 395 -9.32 13.63 24.89
C LEU A 395 -9.19 12.54 23.82
N LEU A 396 -10.28 11.83 23.50
CA LEU A 396 -10.27 10.82 22.46
C LEU A 396 -9.97 11.42 21.07
N VAL A 397 -10.58 12.56 20.73
CA VAL A 397 -10.28 13.27 19.47
C VAL A 397 -8.81 13.69 19.41
N ALA A 398 -8.25 14.23 20.50
CA ALA A 398 -6.84 14.58 20.58
C ALA A 398 -5.92 13.36 20.41
N HIS A 399 -6.26 12.22 21.02
CA HIS A 399 -5.53 10.96 20.85
C HIS A 399 -5.59 10.43 19.42
N LEU A 400 -6.75 10.49 18.76
CA LEU A 400 -6.91 10.07 17.36
C LEU A 400 -6.05 10.94 16.43
N ILE A 401 -6.01 12.26 16.64
CA ILE A 401 -5.13 13.17 15.90
C ILE A 401 -3.66 12.83 16.17
N ALA A 402 -3.27 12.61 17.43
CA ALA A 402 -1.90 12.24 17.79
C ALA A 402 -1.46 10.91 17.17
N VAL A 403 -2.35 9.91 17.11
CA VAL A 403 -2.09 8.64 16.41
C VAL A 403 -1.98 8.85 14.90
N SER A 404 -2.81 9.70 14.30
CA SER A 404 -2.79 9.97 12.86
C SER A 404 -1.45 10.51 12.35
N VAL A 405 -0.69 11.23 13.19
CA VAL A 405 0.68 11.70 12.90
C VAL A 405 1.58 10.55 12.42
N GLY A 406 1.48 9.38 13.05
CA GLY A 406 2.26 8.21 12.70
C GLY A 406 1.96 7.68 11.29
N PHE A 407 0.75 7.91 10.78
CA PHE A 407 0.26 7.41 9.50
C PHE A 407 0.57 8.35 8.31
N VAL A 408 0.81 9.64 8.53
CA VAL A 408 1.11 10.63 7.45
C VAL A 408 2.31 10.19 6.61
N HIS A 409 3.40 9.79 7.27
CA HIS A 409 4.61 9.29 6.63
C HIS A 409 4.97 7.93 7.20
N ARG A 410 4.27 6.89 6.77
CA ARG A 410 4.42 5.54 7.33
C ARG A 410 5.85 4.98 7.31
N GLU A 411 6.61 5.26 6.27
CA GLU A 411 7.92 4.67 6.02
C GLU A 411 9.06 5.36 6.76
N TYR A 412 8.82 6.60 7.19
CA TYR A 412 9.84 7.43 7.78
C TYR A 412 9.42 7.80 9.19
N LEU A 413 10.38 7.74 10.10
CA LEU A 413 10.22 8.31 11.43
C LEU A 413 9.86 9.81 11.32
N CYS A 414 9.01 10.29 12.21
CA CYS A 414 8.53 11.67 12.23
C CYS A 414 9.69 12.68 12.35
N TRP A 415 10.79 12.29 12.99
CA TRP A 415 12.00 13.11 13.06
C TRP A 415 12.73 13.21 11.71
N ARG A 416 12.73 12.15 10.90
CA ARG A 416 13.35 12.20 9.57
C ARG A 416 12.51 12.98 8.57
N ARG A 417 11.19 12.90 8.69
CA ARG A 417 10.26 13.57 7.79
C ARG A 417 9.09 14.15 8.59
N ASN A 418 9.04 15.47 8.64
CA ASN A 418 8.04 16.19 9.41
C ASN A 418 6.62 15.92 8.85
N PRO A 419 5.67 15.45 9.68
CA PRO A 419 4.27 15.22 9.29
C PRO A 419 3.56 16.50 8.81
N MET A 420 3.98 17.67 9.30
CA MET A 420 3.38 18.98 8.95
C MET A 420 3.58 19.36 7.48
N ARG A 421 4.43 18.64 6.75
CA ARG A 421 4.63 18.84 5.31
C ARG A 421 3.36 18.50 4.50
N ASN A 422 2.50 17.60 4.99
CA ASN A 422 1.22 17.34 4.35
C ASN A 422 0.20 18.42 4.75
N ARG A 423 0.06 19.44 3.89
CA ARG A 423 -0.85 20.58 4.13
C ARG A 423 -2.31 20.15 4.30
N ASN A 424 -2.77 19.16 3.54
CA ASN A 424 -4.18 18.73 3.58
C ASN A 424 -4.52 18.11 4.93
N TRP A 425 -3.63 17.25 5.45
CA TRP A 425 -3.77 16.67 6.78
C TRP A 425 -3.70 17.75 7.88
N LEU A 426 -2.76 18.68 7.76
CA LEU A 426 -2.63 19.77 8.73
C LEU A 426 -3.90 20.64 8.80
N VAL A 427 -4.43 21.07 7.65
CA VAL A 427 -5.66 21.87 7.58
C VAL A 427 -6.84 21.11 8.19
N ALA A 428 -6.99 19.83 7.87
CA ALA A 428 -8.02 18.97 8.45
C ALA A 428 -7.93 18.87 9.97
N CYS A 429 -6.74 18.58 10.51
CA CYS A 429 -6.53 18.51 11.95
C CYS A 429 -6.76 19.86 12.64
N SER A 430 -6.36 20.97 12.01
CA SER A 430 -6.63 22.32 12.53
C SER A 430 -8.12 22.62 12.58
N ILE A 431 -8.88 22.27 11.54
CA ILE A 431 -10.34 22.46 11.51
C ILE A 431 -11.02 21.60 12.59
N ILE A 432 -10.65 20.33 12.72
CA ILE A 432 -11.22 19.44 13.74
C ILE A 432 -10.93 19.96 15.14
N SER A 433 -9.67 20.33 15.44
CA SER A 433 -9.30 20.87 16.73
C SER A 433 -10.02 22.18 17.03
N PHE A 434 -10.18 23.06 16.03
CA PHE A 434 -10.92 24.31 16.18
C PHE A 434 -12.41 24.05 16.51
N LEU A 435 -13.07 23.17 15.77
CA LEU A 435 -14.46 22.78 16.02
C LEU A 435 -14.62 22.13 17.41
N GLN A 436 -13.66 21.29 17.81
CA GLN A 436 -13.66 20.69 19.14
C GLN A 436 -13.49 21.74 20.25
N CYS A 437 -12.60 22.72 20.06
CA CYS A 437 -12.45 23.83 21.01
C CYS A 437 -13.73 24.67 21.11
N LEU A 438 -14.37 25.01 19.98
CA LEU A 438 -15.65 25.73 19.99
C LEU A 438 -16.74 24.95 20.73
N TYR A 439 -16.81 23.64 20.51
CA TYR A 439 -17.76 22.77 21.21
C TYR A 439 -17.52 22.75 22.72
N VAL A 440 -16.26 22.63 23.17
CA VAL A 440 -15.92 22.69 24.60
C VAL A 440 -16.25 24.05 25.20
N MET A 441 -15.90 25.16 24.52
CA MET A 441 -16.21 26.51 24.97
C MET A 441 -17.72 26.75 25.11
N TYR A 442 -18.51 26.22 24.17
CA TYR A 442 -19.97 26.28 24.25
C TYR A 442 -20.51 25.53 25.48
N ASN A 443 -20.01 24.32 25.75
CA ASN A 443 -20.44 23.56 26.93
C ASN A 443 -20.08 24.27 28.23
N ILE A 444 -18.86 24.83 28.34
CA ILE A 444 -18.44 25.61 29.51
C ILE A 444 -19.31 26.86 29.70
N ALA A 445 -19.60 27.59 28.62
CA ALA A 445 -20.42 28.81 28.70
C ALA A 445 -21.88 28.53 29.09
N VAL A 446 -22.44 27.39 28.68
CA VAL A 446 -23.76 26.94 29.12
C VAL A 446 -23.71 26.52 30.60
N GLU A 447 -22.63 25.87 31.04
CA GLU A 447 -22.47 25.35 32.40
C GLU A 447 -22.21 26.44 33.46
N GLU A 448 -21.56 27.55 33.10
CA GLU A 448 -21.34 28.73 33.98
C GLU A 448 -22.66 29.32 34.54
N SER A 449 -23.80 28.99 33.93
CA SER A 449 -25.13 29.38 34.41
C SER A 449 -25.69 28.51 35.56
N THR A 450 -24.92 27.52 36.06
CA THR A 450 -25.39 26.50 37.01
C THR A 450 -24.59 26.48 38.33
N GLU A 451 -25.16 25.89 39.39
CA GLU A 451 -24.64 25.91 40.78
C GLU A 451 -23.38 25.04 41.03
N TYR A 452 -22.86 24.33 40.03
CA TYR A 452 -21.73 23.41 40.21
C TYR A 452 -20.39 24.09 39.91
N GLU A 453 -19.46 24.09 40.87
CA GLU A 453 -18.09 24.53 40.63
C GLU A 453 -17.32 23.49 39.80
N LEU A 454 -16.80 23.90 38.63
CA LEU A 454 -15.99 23.05 37.75
C LEU A 454 -14.60 22.78 38.35
N SER A 455 -14.54 21.94 39.38
CA SER A 455 -13.30 21.56 40.06
C SER A 455 -12.65 20.34 39.41
N ILE A 456 -12.10 20.52 38.21
CA ILE A 456 -11.36 19.45 37.52
C ILE A 456 -10.09 19.13 38.33
N PRO A 457 -9.87 17.87 38.74
CA PRO A 457 -8.69 17.53 39.51
C PRO A 457 -7.44 17.72 38.66
N TRP A 458 -6.46 18.46 39.19
CA TRP A 458 -5.16 18.70 38.52
C TRP A 458 -4.47 17.42 38.04
N ILE A 459 -4.72 16.30 38.73
CA ILE A 459 -4.24 14.96 38.35
C ILE A 459 -4.85 14.51 37.01
N ALA A 460 -6.16 14.70 36.80
CA ALA A 460 -6.80 14.34 35.54
C ALA A 460 -6.34 15.23 34.39
N LEU A 461 -6.18 16.54 34.62
CA LEU A 461 -5.70 17.48 33.59
C LEU A 461 -4.25 17.19 33.19
N SER A 462 -3.36 16.99 34.17
CA SER A 462 -1.95 16.64 33.90
C SER A 462 -1.82 15.29 33.20
N LEU A 463 -2.63 14.30 33.57
CA LEU A 463 -2.68 13.00 32.88
C LEU A 463 -3.19 13.15 31.44
N ALA A 464 -4.24 13.93 31.21
CA ALA A 464 -4.79 14.19 29.88
C ALA A 464 -3.74 14.84 28.95
N ILE A 465 -3.06 15.89 29.41
CA ILE A 465 -2.04 16.59 28.62
C ILE A 465 -0.82 15.68 28.38
N SER A 466 -0.30 15.05 29.42
CA SER A 466 0.89 14.17 29.30
C SER A 466 0.63 12.96 28.39
N SER A 467 -0.60 12.45 28.37
CA SER A 467 -0.97 11.28 27.55
C SER A 467 -0.84 11.54 26.05
N ILE A 468 -1.05 12.77 25.56
CA ILE A 468 -0.90 13.12 24.14
C ILE A 468 0.56 12.93 23.72
N PHE A 469 1.51 13.41 24.53
CA PHE A 469 2.94 13.23 24.30
C PHE A 469 3.34 11.75 24.38
N LEU A 470 2.84 11.04 25.39
CA LEU A 470 3.10 9.61 25.58
C LEU A 470 2.66 8.79 24.36
N ILE A 471 1.50 9.10 23.78
CA ILE A 471 0.98 8.46 22.56
C ILE A 471 1.89 8.71 21.37
N ILE A 472 2.37 9.94 21.16
CA ILE A 472 3.29 10.24 20.06
C ILE A 472 4.57 9.41 20.19
N VAL A 473 5.15 9.33 21.39
CA VAL A 473 6.37 8.55 21.65
C VAL A 473 6.13 7.05 21.43
N LEU A 474 5.05 6.50 21.98
CA LEU A 474 4.72 5.09 21.84
C LEU A 474 4.46 4.72 20.36
N ASN A 475 3.70 5.56 19.65
CA ASN A 475 3.45 5.38 18.22
C ASN A 475 4.74 5.36 17.42
N GLU A 476 5.70 6.23 17.74
CA GLU A 476 6.99 6.29 17.06
C GLU A 476 7.83 5.03 17.33
N ILE A 477 7.81 4.49 18.56
CA ILE A 477 8.49 3.22 18.91
C ILE A 477 7.88 2.05 18.12
N ILE A 478 6.55 1.94 18.09
CA ILE A 478 5.86 0.87 17.35
C ILE A 478 6.14 1.01 15.84
N LYS A 479 6.08 2.23 15.31
CA LYS A 479 6.40 2.54 13.92
C LYS A 479 7.84 2.18 13.56
N TRP A 480 8.80 2.43 14.45
CA TRP A 480 10.18 2.02 14.24
C TRP A 480 10.32 0.49 14.09
N GLN A 481 9.64 -0.28 14.94
CA GLN A 481 9.62 -1.74 14.83
C GLN A 481 8.98 -2.20 13.51
N GLU A 482 7.88 -1.55 13.11
CA GLU A 482 7.20 -1.82 11.84
C GLU A 482 8.13 -1.57 10.64
N ILE A 483 8.80 -0.41 10.58
CA ILE A 483 9.73 -0.06 9.51
C ILE A 483 10.88 -1.08 9.44
N LYS A 484 11.43 -1.48 10.59
CA LYS A 484 12.49 -2.49 10.67
C LYS A 484 12.03 -3.87 10.17
N ALA A 485 10.78 -4.25 10.39
CA ALA A 485 10.21 -5.48 9.84
C ALA A 485 10.03 -5.37 8.32
N ASN A 486 9.44 -4.27 7.85
CA ASN A 486 9.19 -4.01 6.43
C ASN A 486 10.50 -3.98 5.60
N MET A 487 11.57 -3.36 6.11
CA MET A 487 12.87 -3.36 5.41
C MET A 487 13.46 -4.77 5.27
N ARG A 488 13.28 -5.64 6.26
CA ARG A 488 13.75 -7.04 6.17
C ARG A 488 12.94 -7.83 5.16
N TYR A 489 11.63 -7.58 5.11
CA TYR A 489 10.74 -8.18 4.11
C TYR A 489 11.12 -7.74 2.71
N GLU A 490 11.32 -6.43 2.48
CA GLU A 490 11.69 -5.89 1.18
C GLU A 490 13.01 -6.48 0.68
N LYS A 491 14.00 -6.63 1.56
CA LYS A 491 15.27 -7.30 1.22
C LYS A 491 15.08 -8.76 0.81
N ARG A 492 14.22 -9.51 1.50
CA ARG A 492 13.92 -10.91 1.15
C ARG A 492 13.18 -11.00 -0.18
N ALA A 493 12.13 -10.20 -0.36
CA ALA A 493 11.41 -10.17 -1.63
C ALA A 493 12.35 -9.84 -2.79
N ARG A 494 13.25 -8.85 -2.63
CA ARG A 494 14.27 -8.56 -3.66
C ARG A 494 15.22 -9.74 -3.94
N LEU A 495 15.56 -10.55 -2.93
CA LEU A 495 16.33 -11.78 -3.14
C LEU A 495 15.52 -12.83 -3.89
N ASP A 496 14.24 -13.03 -3.52
CA ASP A 496 13.34 -13.97 -4.20
C ASP A 496 13.06 -13.57 -5.66
N PHE A 497 13.02 -12.26 -5.95
CA PHE A 497 12.93 -11.75 -7.31
C PHE A 497 14.27 -11.82 -8.07
N GLY A 498 15.38 -11.70 -7.34
CA GLY A 498 16.74 -11.66 -7.89
C GLY A 498 17.40 -13.03 -8.08
N THR A 499 16.79 -14.13 -7.58
CA THR A 499 17.28 -15.48 -7.88
C THR A 499 17.16 -15.71 -9.38
N LYS A 500 18.32 -15.81 -10.06
CA LYS A 500 18.42 -16.06 -11.50
C LYS A 500 17.66 -17.33 -11.87
N LEU A 501 17.10 -17.33 -13.08
CA LEU A 501 16.51 -18.52 -13.71
C LEU A 501 17.43 -19.74 -13.49
N GLY A 502 16.86 -20.85 -13.00
CA GLY A 502 17.55 -22.14 -12.91
C GLY A 502 18.44 -22.38 -11.68
N MET A 503 18.61 -21.44 -10.75
CA MET A 503 19.48 -21.68 -9.57
C MET A 503 18.92 -22.69 -8.55
N ASN A 504 17.60 -22.92 -8.53
CA ASN A 504 16.92 -23.84 -7.61
C ASN A 504 16.05 -24.89 -8.33
N SER A 505 16.19 -25.08 -9.65
CA SER A 505 15.52 -26.21 -10.31
C SER A 505 16.19 -27.49 -9.83
N PRO A 506 15.46 -28.46 -9.25
CA PRO A 506 16.00 -29.79 -9.10
C PRO A 506 16.38 -30.31 -10.50
N PHE A 507 17.58 -30.88 -10.60
CA PHE A 507 18.08 -31.51 -11.84
C PHE A 507 17.35 -32.81 -12.15
#